data_AF-A0A2G5QS97-F1
#
_entry.id   AF-A0A2G5QS97-F1
#
_cell.length_a   1.000
_cell.length_b   1.000
_cell.length_c   1.000
_cell.angle_alpha   90.00
_cell.angle_beta   90.00
_cell.angle_gamma   90.00
#
_symmetry.space_group_name_H-M   'P 1'
#
loop_
_entity.id
_entity.type
_entity.pdbx_description
1 polymer ?
#
loop_
_entity_poly.entity_id
_entity_poly.type
_entity_poly.pdbx_seq_one_letter_code
_entity_poly.pdbx_strand_id
1 'polypeptide(L)'
;MVAVTLWIASLCRAEPGYGGWSYVRRLDGESGPEAIKGAAGGERRTSAAKMSLTALTEALQSPSDLPKDTPMTLRFADPDLAGQLVASDGAYATAEPEAWAAARAALAARPVLELIPASPSAPANGFLNAWAEFGLDTAKSRGSFKAAIPKPNLLKFPG
;
A
#
# COMPACT_ATOMS: atom_id res chain seq x y z
N MET A 1 9.73 -21.23 -7.90
CA MET A 1 9.61 -20.44 -6.66
C MET A 1 8.57 -19.38 -6.93
N VAL A 2 7.52 -19.28 -6.12
CA VAL A 2 6.50 -18.24 -6.29
C VAL A 2 7.13 -16.91 -5.85
N ALA A 3 7.00 -15.87 -6.66
CA ALA A 3 7.39 -14.51 -6.31
C ALA A 3 6.14 -13.62 -6.31
N VAL A 4 6.22 -12.48 -5.63
CA VAL A 4 5.08 -11.58 -5.49
C VAL A 4 5.47 -10.17 -5.87
N THR A 5 4.69 -9.56 -6.77
CA THR A 5 4.73 -8.12 -6.98
C THR A 5 3.59 -7.44 -6.22
N LEU A 6 3.94 -6.43 -5.44
CA LEU A 6 3.04 -5.54 -4.74
C LEU A 6 3.09 -4.15 -5.36
N TRP A 7 1.95 -3.47 -5.37
CA TRP A 7 1.87 -2.05 -5.68
C TRP A 7 1.03 -1.35 -4.63
N ILE A 8 1.46 -0.18 -4.19
CA ILE A 8 0.74 0.64 -3.23
C ILE A 8 0.57 2.08 -3.71
N ALA A 9 -0.53 2.70 -3.31
CA ALA A 9 -0.71 4.14 -3.37
C ALA A 9 -1.43 4.64 -2.13
N SER A 10 -1.22 5.91 -1.83
CA SER A 10 -1.86 6.64 -0.74
C SER A 10 -2.20 8.05 -1.20
N LEU A 11 -3.23 8.63 -0.60
CA LEU A 11 -3.62 10.02 -0.83
C LEU A 11 -4.19 10.60 0.46
N CYS A 12 -3.89 11.86 0.74
CA CYS A 12 -4.42 12.56 1.91
C CYS A 12 -4.72 14.03 1.58
N ARG A 13 -5.88 14.51 2.03
CA ARG A 13 -6.26 15.93 2.01
C ARG A 13 -6.06 16.50 3.41
N ALA A 14 -5.19 17.51 3.53
CA ALA A 14 -4.71 18.04 4.82
C ALA A 14 -5.83 18.59 5.72
N GLU A 15 -6.90 19.13 5.15
CA GLU A 15 -8.00 19.72 5.92
C GLU A 15 -9.35 19.10 5.50
N PRO A 16 -10.12 18.51 6.42
CA PRO A 16 -9.87 18.24 7.85
C PRO A 16 -9.10 16.93 8.13
N GLY A 17 -8.25 16.48 7.21
CA GLY A 17 -7.45 15.25 7.36
C GLY A 17 -8.20 13.99 6.91
N TYR A 18 -8.53 13.87 5.63
CA TYR A 18 -9.11 12.64 5.06
C TYR A 18 -8.08 11.97 4.17
N GLY A 19 -7.91 10.67 4.35
CA GLY A 19 -6.94 9.91 3.58
C GLY A 19 -7.48 8.58 3.13
N GLY A 20 -6.91 8.08 2.04
CA GLY A 20 -7.17 6.77 1.52
C GLY A 20 -5.89 6.11 1.05
N TRP A 21 -5.92 4.79 1.00
CA TRP A 21 -4.82 3.96 0.56
C TRP A 21 -5.36 2.79 -0.26
N SER A 22 -4.51 2.23 -1.09
CA SER A 22 -4.80 1.00 -1.82
C SER A 22 -3.55 0.18 -2.02
N TYR A 23 -3.74 -1.13 -2.18
CA TYR A 23 -2.71 -2.01 -2.69
C TYR A 23 -3.28 -3.04 -3.66
N VAL A 24 -2.40 -3.51 -4.54
CA VAL A 24 -2.60 -4.73 -5.34
C VAL A 24 -1.42 -5.65 -5.08
N ARG A 25 -1.70 -6.95 -5.00
CA ARG A 25 -0.75 -8.05 -4.89
C ARG A 25 -0.98 -8.99 -6.06
N ARG A 26 0.07 -9.38 -6.77
CA ARG A 26 0.04 -10.42 -7.79
C ARG A 26 1.09 -11.49 -7.52
N LEU A 27 0.72 -12.75 -7.70
CA LEU A 27 1.65 -13.87 -7.77
C LEU A 27 2.29 -13.91 -9.17
N ASP A 28 3.61 -13.80 -9.23
CA ASP A 28 4.34 -13.77 -10.49
C ASP A 28 4.28 -15.14 -11.19
N GLY A 29 4.05 -15.12 -12.51
CA GLY A 29 3.91 -16.34 -13.31
C GLY A 29 2.55 -17.04 -13.20
N GLU A 30 1.67 -16.57 -12.32
CA GLU A 30 0.28 -17.04 -12.24
C GLU A 30 -0.67 -16.07 -12.95
N SER A 31 -1.77 -16.60 -13.47
CA SER A 31 -2.79 -15.84 -14.19
C SER A 31 -4.18 -16.15 -13.66
N GLY A 32 -5.09 -15.20 -13.83
CA GLY A 32 -6.49 -15.36 -13.44
C GLY A 32 -6.80 -14.77 -12.06
N PRO A 33 -8.05 -14.96 -11.59
CA PRO A 33 -8.60 -14.22 -10.46
C PRO A 33 -8.00 -14.59 -9.09
N GLU A 34 -7.40 -15.76 -8.96
CA GLU A 34 -6.78 -16.20 -7.70
C GLU A 34 -5.33 -15.71 -7.56
N ALA A 35 -4.68 -15.38 -8.67
CA ALA A 35 -3.32 -14.85 -8.72
C ALA A 35 -3.23 -13.38 -8.29
N ILE A 36 -4.37 -12.67 -8.22
CA ILE A 36 -4.41 -11.24 -7.92
C ILE A 36 -5.37 -10.95 -6.76
N LYS A 37 -4.86 -10.20 -5.77
CA LYS A 37 -5.63 -9.73 -4.61
C LYS A 37 -5.37 -8.24 -4.45
N GLY A 38 -6.28 -7.52 -3.82
CA GLY A 38 -6.08 -6.12 -3.50
C GLY A 38 -7.11 -5.62 -2.52
N ALA A 39 -6.75 -4.55 -1.82
CA ALA A 39 -7.65 -3.88 -0.89
C ALA A 39 -7.45 -2.37 -0.96
N ALA A 40 -8.46 -1.66 -0.52
CA ALA A 40 -8.42 -0.23 -0.32
C ALA A 40 -9.08 0.12 1.01
N GLY A 41 -8.66 1.22 1.59
CA GLY A 41 -9.22 1.73 2.83
C GLY A 41 -9.04 3.22 2.94
N GLY A 42 -9.57 3.77 4.01
CA GLY A 42 -9.40 5.18 4.31
C GLY A 42 -9.69 5.49 5.76
N GLU A 43 -9.22 6.65 6.19
CA GLU A 43 -9.32 7.14 7.56
C GLU A 43 -9.68 8.63 7.59
N ARG A 44 -10.33 9.04 8.68
CA ARG A 44 -10.54 10.46 9.03
C ARG A 44 -9.53 10.88 10.09
N ARG A 45 -9.23 12.17 10.15
CA ARG A 45 -8.24 12.77 11.05
C ARG A 45 -6.89 12.06 10.90
N THR A 46 -6.43 11.94 9.66
CA THR A 46 -5.20 11.25 9.27
C THR A 46 -4.23 12.20 8.56
N SER A 47 -3.02 11.70 8.27
CA SER A 47 -1.96 12.42 7.56
C SER A 47 -1.51 11.67 6.32
N ALA A 48 -0.77 12.35 5.43
CA ALA A 48 -0.17 11.72 4.26
C ALA A 48 0.82 10.60 4.67
N ALA A 49 1.67 10.89 5.66
CA ALA A 49 2.62 9.92 6.21
C ALA A 49 1.92 8.66 6.72
N LYS A 50 0.84 8.83 7.50
CA LYS A 50 0.07 7.68 8.01
C LYS A 50 -0.52 6.85 6.89
N MET A 51 -1.09 7.47 5.85
CA MET A 51 -1.68 6.71 4.74
C MET A 51 -0.63 5.95 3.92
N SER A 52 0.55 6.53 3.69
CA SER A 52 1.67 5.82 3.05
C SER A 52 2.15 4.63 3.89
N LEU A 53 2.31 4.81 5.19
CA LEU A 53 2.73 3.75 6.12
C LEU A 53 1.68 2.64 6.27
N THR A 54 0.39 3.00 6.30
CA THR A 54 -0.71 2.04 6.34
C THR A 54 -0.77 1.24 5.04
N ALA A 55 -0.66 1.89 3.87
CA ALA A 55 -0.65 1.22 2.56
C ALA A 55 0.48 0.17 2.49
N LEU A 56 1.68 0.55 2.93
CA LEU A 56 2.84 -0.33 3.01
C LEU A 56 2.59 -1.53 3.93
N THR A 57 2.13 -1.27 5.15
CA THR A 57 1.89 -2.31 6.15
C THR A 57 0.85 -3.32 5.67
N GLU A 58 -0.26 -2.83 5.13
CA GLU A 58 -1.34 -3.64 4.59
C GLU A 58 -0.88 -4.50 3.41
N ALA A 59 -0.10 -3.93 2.49
CA ALA A 59 0.45 -4.66 1.36
C ALA A 59 1.41 -5.79 1.79
N LEU A 60 2.29 -5.53 2.77
CA LEU A 60 3.26 -6.51 3.28
C LEU A 60 2.65 -7.61 4.15
N GLN A 61 1.49 -7.35 4.75
CA GLN A 61 0.69 -8.34 5.47
C GLN A 61 -0.21 -9.16 4.53
N SER A 62 -0.53 -8.65 3.34
CA SER A 62 -1.39 -9.35 2.38
C SER A 62 -0.93 -10.75 1.93
N PRO A 63 0.38 -11.10 1.88
CA PRO A 63 0.88 -12.46 1.62
C PRO A 63 1.08 -13.25 2.91
N SER A 64 0.16 -13.15 3.88
CA SER A 64 0.20 -13.95 5.12
C SER A 64 0.02 -15.45 4.87
N ASP A 65 -0.52 -15.82 3.72
CA ASP A 65 -0.68 -17.19 3.21
C ASP A 65 0.62 -17.76 2.61
N LEU A 66 1.68 -16.97 2.48
CA LEU A 66 2.95 -17.38 1.89
C LEU A 66 4.10 -17.43 2.91
N PRO A 67 5.13 -18.26 2.66
CA PRO A 67 6.36 -18.25 3.46
C PRO A 67 7.00 -16.85 3.56
N LYS A 68 7.70 -16.60 4.67
CA LYS A 68 8.29 -15.27 4.93
C LYS A 68 9.43 -14.93 3.96
N ASP A 69 10.13 -15.94 3.47
CA ASP A 69 11.24 -15.88 2.52
C ASP A 69 10.80 -15.83 1.04
N THR A 70 9.49 -15.79 0.77
CA THR A 70 8.96 -15.53 -0.57
C THR A 70 9.57 -14.24 -1.13
N PRO A 71 10.21 -14.25 -2.31
CA PRO A 71 10.72 -13.05 -2.95
C PRO A 71 9.59 -12.07 -3.27
N MET A 72 9.77 -10.81 -2.89
CA MET A 72 8.78 -9.76 -3.06
C MET A 72 9.38 -8.52 -3.71
N THR A 73 8.66 -7.93 -4.65
CA THR A 73 8.92 -6.58 -5.17
C THR A 73 7.78 -5.67 -4.77
N LEU A 74 8.04 -4.57 -4.08
CA LEU A 74 7.03 -3.58 -3.74
C LEU A 74 7.27 -2.28 -4.50
N ARG A 75 6.27 -1.90 -5.28
CA ARG A 75 6.23 -0.66 -6.05
C ARG A 75 5.38 0.37 -5.35
N PHE A 76 5.90 1.58 -5.16
CA PHE A 76 5.24 2.63 -4.40
C PHE A 76 5.33 3.98 -5.10
N ALA A 77 4.25 4.77 -5.04
CA ALA A 77 4.17 6.06 -5.70
C ALA A 77 4.73 7.23 -4.87
N ASP A 78 4.82 7.06 -3.55
CA ASP A 78 5.33 8.09 -2.63
C ASP A 78 6.86 8.19 -2.70
N PRO A 79 7.42 9.27 -3.25
CA PRO A 79 8.87 9.37 -3.48
C PRO A 79 9.69 9.41 -2.19
N ASP A 80 9.09 9.86 -1.08
CA ASP A 80 9.80 10.03 0.19
C ASP A 80 9.83 8.75 1.03
N LEU A 81 8.92 7.81 0.76
CA LEU A 81 8.66 6.64 1.59
C LEU A 81 9.95 5.85 1.93
N ALA A 82 10.78 5.53 0.94
CA ALA A 82 12.00 4.76 1.16
C ALA A 82 12.98 5.47 2.10
N GLY A 83 13.19 6.77 1.92
CA GLY A 83 14.06 7.55 2.81
C GLY A 83 13.50 7.64 4.22
N GLN A 84 12.19 7.82 4.35
CA GLN A 84 11.50 7.92 5.63
C GLN A 84 11.51 6.62 6.45
N LEU A 85 11.60 5.46 5.79
CA LEU A 85 11.70 4.15 6.47
C LEU A 85 13.10 3.85 7.03
N VAL A 86 14.13 4.52 6.50
CA VAL A 86 15.52 4.37 6.95
C VAL A 86 15.82 5.34 8.11
N ALA A 87 15.34 6.57 8.03
CA ALA A 87 15.61 7.59 9.03
C ALA A 87 14.86 7.31 10.36
N SER A 88 15.61 7.15 11.47
CA SER A 88 15.03 6.91 12.80
C SER A 88 14.33 8.13 13.42
N ASP A 89 14.66 9.32 12.93
CA ASP A 89 14.16 10.63 13.35
C ASP A 89 13.60 11.44 12.16
N GLY A 90 13.27 10.74 11.07
CA GLY A 90 12.64 11.35 9.90
C GLY A 90 11.23 11.87 10.18
N ALA A 91 10.71 12.70 9.28
CA ALA A 91 9.38 13.31 9.40
C ALA A 91 8.27 12.30 9.69
N TYR A 92 8.34 11.10 9.12
CA TYR A 92 7.34 10.04 9.34
C TYR A 92 7.46 9.43 10.73
N ALA A 93 8.69 9.20 11.21
CA ALA A 93 8.95 8.68 12.55
C ALA A 93 8.50 9.68 13.63
N THR A 94 8.69 10.98 13.39
CA THR A 94 8.26 12.03 14.33
C THR A 94 6.76 12.28 14.30
N ALA A 95 6.15 12.35 13.11
CA ALA A 95 4.73 12.67 12.97
C ALA A 95 3.82 11.48 13.30
N GLU A 96 4.24 10.25 12.97
CA GLU A 96 3.43 9.03 13.06
C GLU A 96 4.25 7.86 13.65
N PRO A 97 4.78 7.99 14.89
CA PRO A 97 5.75 7.04 15.46
C PRO A 97 5.25 5.59 15.52
N GLU A 98 3.98 5.40 15.87
CA GLU A 98 3.37 4.06 15.96
C GLU A 98 3.22 3.41 14.58
N ALA A 99 2.71 4.16 13.59
CA ALA A 99 2.56 3.66 12.22
C ALA A 99 3.92 3.39 11.57
N TRP A 100 4.92 4.22 11.86
CA TRP A 100 6.29 4.05 11.38
C TRP A 100 6.93 2.79 11.96
N ALA A 101 6.80 2.57 13.27
CA ALA A 101 7.30 1.36 13.92
C ALA A 101 6.65 0.09 13.36
N ALA A 102 5.33 0.11 13.15
CA ALA A 102 4.59 -1.00 12.55
C ALA A 102 5.06 -1.30 11.12
N ALA A 103 5.25 -0.27 10.28
CA ALA A 103 5.75 -0.42 8.92
C ALA A 103 7.16 -1.03 8.90
N ARG A 104 8.07 -0.59 9.78
CA ARG A 104 9.42 -1.17 9.89
C ARG A 104 9.41 -2.61 10.37
N ALA A 105 8.53 -2.96 11.30
CA ALA A 105 8.34 -4.35 11.71
C ALA A 105 7.82 -5.22 10.55
N ALA A 106 6.90 -4.69 9.72
CA ALA A 106 6.39 -5.40 8.56
C ALA A 106 7.47 -5.63 7.48
N LEU A 107 8.34 -4.63 7.25
CA LEU A 107 9.52 -4.77 6.39
C LEU A 107 10.47 -5.86 6.92
N ALA A 108 10.80 -5.82 8.21
CA ALA A 108 11.71 -6.79 8.82
C ALA A 108 11.18 -8.23 8.76
N ALA A 109 9.85 -8.41 8.69
CA ALA A 109 9.22 -9.71 8.53
C ALA A 109 9.35 -10.30 7.11
N ARG A 110 9.81 -9.52 6.12
CA ARG A 110 10.00 -9.90 4.72
C ARG A 110 11.47 -9.72 4.31
N PRO A 111 12.35 -10.70 4.62
CA PRO A 111 13.79 -10.58 4.38
C PRO A 111 14.19 -10.54 2.90
N VAL A 112 13.34 -11.00 1.99
CA VAL A 112 13.58 -10.99 0.54
C VAL A 112 12.63 -10.00 -0.12
N LEU A 113 12.81 -8.72 0.18
CA LEU A 113 11.97 -7.62 -0.31
C LEU A 113 12.80 -6.56 -1.03
N GLU A 114 12.41 -6.26 -2.27
CA GLU A 114 12.92 -5.12 -3.03
C GLU A 114 11.89 -3.98 -3.02
N LEU A 115 12.33 -2.77 -2.65
CA LEU A 115 11.53 -1.55 -2.68
C LEU A 115 11.88 -0.76 -3.95
N ILE A 116 10.93 -0.58 -4.86
CA ILE A 116 11.14 0.11 -6.13
C ILE A 116 10.18 1.30 -6.26
N PRO A 117 10.66 2.55 -6.33
CA PRO A 117 9.81 3.69 -6.67
C PRO A 117 9.10 3.45 -8.01
N ALA A 118 7.78 3.63 -8.02
CA ALA A 118 7.01 3.52 -9.25
C ALA A 118 7.29 4.74 -10.14
N SER A 119 7.45 4.52 -11.45
CA SER A 119 7.47 5.63 -12.41
C SER A 119 6.16 6.43 -12.28
N PRO A 120 6.18 7.77 -12.26
CA PRO A 120 4.96 8.57 -12.25
C PRO A 120 4.00 8.23 -13.39
N SER A 121 4.53 7.84 -14.55
CA SER A 121 3.76 7.46 -15.74
C SER A 121 3.30 5.99 -15.76
N ALA A 122 3.58 5.21 -14.71
CA ALA A 122 3.20 3.80 -14.66
C ALA A 122 1.66 3.65 -14.69
N PRO A 123 1.09 2.84 -15.62
CA PRO A 123 -0.37 2.66 -15.72
C PRO A 123 -1.03 2.17 -14.42
N ALA A 124 -0.30 1.39 -13.61
CA ALA A 124 -0.76 0.89 -12.32
C ALA A 124 -1.12 2.02 -11.33
N ASN A 125 -0.46 3.18 -11.40
CA ASN A 125 -0.69 4.29 -10.50
C ASN A 125 -2.11 4.85 -10.65
N GLY A 126 -2.63 4.94 -11.88
CA GLY A 126 -3.99 5.42 -12.13
C GLY A 126 -5.04 4.54 -11.46
N PHE A 127 -4.87 3.22 -11.54
CA PHE A 127 -5.76 2.27 -10.88
C PHE A 127 -5.70 2.39 -9.35
N LEU A 128 -4.49 2.41 -8.78
CA LEU A 128 -4.29 2.47 -7.33
C LEU A 128 -4.79 3.81 -6.77
N ASN A 129 -4.52 4.92 -7.44
CA ASN A 129 -4.98 6.25 -7.04
C ASN A 129 -6.50 6.33 -7.05
N ALA A 130 -7.18 5.75 -8.06
CA ALA A 130 -8.64 5.72 -8.08
C ALA A 130 -9.23 4.96 -6.87
N TRP A 131 -8.59 3.87 -6.46
CA TRP A 131 -8.99 3.13 -5.26
C TRP A 131 -8.64 3.84 -3.95
N ALA A 132 -7.51 4.54 -3.90
CA ALA A 132 -7.16 5.38 -2.76
C ALA A 132 -8.12 6.58 -2.63
N GLU A 133 -8.54 7.19 -3.74
CA GLU A 133 -9.55 8.25 -3.74
C GLU A 133 -10.92 7.74 -3.29
N PHE A 134 -11.34 6.56 -3.78
CA PHE A 134 -12.53 5.89 -3.26
C PHE A 134 -12.44 5.63 -1.74
N GLY A 135 -11.24 5.23 -1.27
CA GLY A 135 -10.85 5.16 0.14
C GLY A 135 -11.12 6.46 0.88
N LEU A 136 -10.56 7.55 0.39
CA LEU A 136 -10.72 8.87 1.00
C LEU A 136 -12.20 9.30 1.08
N ASP A 137 -12.94 9.18 -0.03
CA ASP A 137 -14.34 9.64 -0.12
C ASP A 137 -15.29 8.80 0.75
N THR A 138 -15.06 7.49 0.80
CA THR A 138 -15.81 6.62 1.69
C THR A 138 -15.50 6.92 3.15
N ALA A 139 -14.23 7.19 3.49
CA ALA A 139 -13.85 7.54 4.85
C ALA A 139 -14.47 8.87 5.30
N LYS A 140 -14.54 9.86 4.40
CA LYS A 140 -15.23 11.13 4.63
C LYS A 140 -16.70 10.94 5.02
N SER A 141 -17.40 10.00 4.37
CA SER A 141 -18.83 9.77 4.60
C SER A 141 -19.14 8.78 5.74
N ARG A 142 -18.35 7.72 5.91
CA ARG A 142 -18.65 6.59 6.80
C ARG A 142 -17.64 6.37 7.93
N GLY A 143 -16.54 7.12 7.95
CA GLY A 143 -15.44 6.88 8.87
C GLY A 143 -14.48 5.80 8.41
N SER A 144 -13.55 5.40 9.27
CA SER A 144 -12.47 4.50 8.88
C SER A 144 -12.99 3.15 8.38
N PHE A 145 -12.43 2.67 7.29
CA PHE A 145 -12.82 1.39 6.71
C PHE A 145 -11.69 0.76 5.90
N LYS A 146 -11.88 -0.53 5.60
CA LYS A 146 -11.06 -1.34 4.70
C LYS A 146 -11.97 -2.30 3.96
N ALA A 147 -11.75 -2.45 2.65
CA ALA A 147 -12.51 -3.36 1.81
C ALA A 147 -11.60 -4.02 0.77
N ALA A 148 -11.88 -5.28 0.43
CA ALA A 148 -11.26 -5.93 -0.71
C ALA A 148 -11.71 -5.28 -2.01
N ILE A 149 -10.79 -5.10 -2.96
CA ILE A 149 -11.12 -4.63 -4.30
C ILE A 149 -11.86 -5.77 -5.03
N PRO A 150 -13.04 -5.52 -5.64
CA PRO A 150 -13.80 -6.56 -6.33
C PRO A 150 -12.99 -7.24 -7.44
N LYS A 151 -13.06 -8.57 -7.53
CA LYS A 151 -12.35 -9.39 -8.53
C LYS A 151 -12.48 -8.85 -9.98
N PRO A 152 -13.67 -8.43 -10.47
CA PRO A 152 -13.78 -7.88 -11.83
C PRO A 152 -12.97 -6.62 -12.08
N ASN A 153 -12.68 -5.84 -11.03
CA ASN A 153 -11.83 -4.65 -11.13
C ASN A 153 -10.36 -5.02 -11.05
N LEU A 154 -9.97 -5.96 -10.18
CA LEU A 154 -8.59 -6.46 -10.11
C LEU A 154 -8.14 -7.06 -11.45
N LEU A 155 -9.01 -7.78 -12.15
CA LEU A 155 -8.69 -8.33 -13.48
C LEU A 155 -8.39 -7.28 -14.55
N LYS A 156 -8.72 -6.00 -14.30
CA LYS A 156 -8.39 -4.85 -15.18
C LYS A 156 -7.10 -4.14 -14.77
N PHE A 157 -6.42 -4.60 -13.70
CA PHE A 157 -5.20 -3.98 -13.21
C PHE A 157 -4.07 -4.13 -14.25
N PRO A 158 -3.46 -3.02 -14.71
CA PRO A 158 -2.51 -3.03 -15.83
C PRO A 158 -1.06 -3.33 -15.43
N GLY A 159 -0.77 -3.44 -14.14
CA GLY A 159 0.54 -3.87 -13.62
C GLY A 159 0.70 -5.37 -13.65
#